data_AF-A0A838PXM4-F1
#
_entry.id   AF-A0A838PXM4-F1
#
_cell.length_a   1.000
_cell.length_b   1.000
_cell.length_c   1.000
_cell.angle_alpha   90.00
_cell.angle_beta   90.00
_cell.angle_gamma   90.00
#
_symmetry.space_group_name_H-M   'P 1'
#
loop_
_entity.id
_entity.type
_entity.pdbx_description
1 polymer ?
#
loop_
_entity_poly.entity_id
_entity_poly.type
_entity_poly.pdbx_seq_one_letter_code
_entity_poly.pdbx_strand_id
1 'polypeptide(L)'
;MTDPTTPGQPSPEEMRAYLEQLRDADAVALAAEAYNMLAAGAQVKLGRPDARILIDAMGGMAEAAGSRLPAELATQMRQGVAQLQMAQVQAEREEAGAGGEPQAEEAVATPAGESTLSGPGAPASGAQAEGDNQRMTDRLWIPGRDPGHPPG
;
A
#
# COMPACT_ATOMS: atom_id res chain seq x y z
N MET A 1 17.74 -32.69 19.68
CA MET A 1 18.65 -31.61 20.11
C MET A 1 18.25 -30.40 19.28
N THR A 2 17.38 -29.54 19.81
CA THR A 2 16.91 -28.31 19.15
C THR A 2 18.05 -27.30 19.13
N ASP A 3 18.33 -26.72 17.97
CA ASP A 3 19.35 -25.69 17.79
C ASP A 3 18.84 -24.34 18.36
N PRO A 4 19.49 -23.75 19.38
CA PRO A 4 19.04 -22.53 20.06
C PRO A 4 19.56 -21.22 19.43
N THR A 5 20.09 -21.24 18.19
CA THR A 5 20.90 -20.11 17.67
C THR A 5 20.29 -19.26 16.55
N THR A 6 18.96 -19.25 16.35
CA THR A 6 18.32 -18.14 15.60
C THR A 6 17.82 -17.09 16.59
N PRO A 7 18.55 -15.97 16.79
CA PRO A 7 18.09 -14.91 17.68
C PRO A 7 16.76 -14.34 17.14
N GLY A 8 15.70 -14.46 17.93
CA GLY A 8 14.43 -13.79 17.68
C GLY A 8 13.25 -14.67 17.28
N GLN A 9 13.40 -15.99 17.14
CA GLN A 9 12.22 -16.86 17.02
C GLN A 9 11.74 -17.32 18.40
N PRO A 10 10.47 -17.05 18.77
CA PRO A 10 9.91 -17.58 20.01
C PRO A 10 9.96 -19.11 19.97
N SER A 11 10.34 -19.70 21.09
CA SER A 11 10.33 -21.15 21.25
C SER A 11 8.92 -21.73 21.07
N PRO A 12 8.80 -23.02 20.72
CA PRO A 12 7.48 -23.66 20.59
C PRO A 12 6.64 -23.60 21.87
N GLU A 13 7.27 -23.56 23.04
CA GLU A 13 6.58 -23.44 24.33
C GLU A 13 6.04 -22.03 24.55
N GLU A 14 6.84 -21.00 24.25
CA GLU A 14 6.40 -19.60 24.30
C GLU A 14 5.25 -19.33 23.34
N MET A 15 5.29 -19.90 22.14
CA MET A 15 4.21 -19.77 21.15
C MET A 15 2.90 -20.41 21.65
N ARG A 16 2.97 -21.59 22.29
CA ARG A 16 1.77 -22.23 22.87
C ARG A 16 1.19 -21.38 24.00
N ALA A 17 2.03 -20.90 24.90
CA ALA A 17 1.59 -20.04 26.00
C ALA A 17 0.93 -18.75 25.50
N TYR A 18 1.50 -18.12 24.46
CA TYR A 18 0.91 -16.94 23.82
C TYR A 18 -0.46 -17.23 23.19
N LEU A 19 -0.60 -18.36 22.48
CA LEU A 19 -1.88 -18.74 21.88
C LEU A 19 -2.94 -19.09 22.93
N GLU A 20 -2.56 -19.71 24.04
CA GLU A 20 -3.45 -19.93 25.18
C GLU A 20 -3.91 -18.59 25.77
N GLN A 21 -2.99 -17.64 25.96
CA GLN A 21 -3.33 -16.29 26.41
C GLN A 21 -4.30 -15.58 25.45
N LEU A 22 -4.10 -15.71 24.13
CA LEU A 22 -5.01 -15.13 23.15
C LEU A 22 -6.40 -15.77 23.15
N ARG A 23 -6.50 -17.07 23.48
CA ARG A 23 -7.81 -17.76 23.57
C ARG A 23 -8.64 -17.27 24.73
N ASP A 24 -8.00 -16.86 25.82
CA ASP A 24 -8.65 -16.35 27.02
C ASP A 24 -8.82 -14.83 27.02
N ALA A 25 -8.24 -14.13 26.04
CA ALA A 25 -8.29 -12.68 25.94
C ALA A 25 -9.70 -12.17 25.59
N ASP A 26 -10.00 -10.94 26.04
CA ASP A 26 -11.23 -10.25 25.62
C ASP A 26 -11.16 -9.89 24.13
N ALA A 27 -12.08 -10.45 23.35
CA ALA A 27 -12.16 -10.23 21.92
C ALA A 27 -12.41 -8.75 21.57
N VAL A 28 -13.10 -7.99 22.42
CA VAL A 28 -13.32 -6.55 22.18
C VAL A 28 -12.02 -5.78 22.33
N ALA A 29 -11.26 -6.05 23.39
CA ALA A 29 -9.94 -5.45 23.60
C ALA A 29 -8.99 -5.79 22.45
N LEU A 30 -8.95 -7.06 22.01
CA LEU A 30 -8.08 -7.50 20.92
C LEU A 30 -8.46 -6.84 19.57
N ALA A 31 -9.76 -6.69 19.29
CA ALA A 31 -10.22 -5.98 18.11
C ALA A 31 -9.85 -4.49 18.15
N ALA A 32 -9.96 -3.84 19.32
CA ALA A 32 -9.54 -2.46 19.49
C ALA A 32 -8.02 -2.28 19.31
N GLU A 33 -7.21 -3.21 19.83
CA GLU A 33 -5.77 -3.19 19.65
C GLU A 33 -5.36 -3.39 18.19
N ALA A 34 -5.96 -4.35 17.50
CA ALA A 34 -5.77 -4.55 16.06
C ALA A 34 -6.15 -3.30 15.25
N TYR A 35 -7.27 -2.65 15.62
CA TYR A 35 -7.71 -1.40 14.99
C TYR A 35 -6.65 -0.31 15.14
N ASN A 36 -6.13 -0.13 16.36
CA ASN A 36 -5.16 0.91 16.66
C ASN A 36 -3.82 0.66 15.97
N MET A 37 -3.37 -0.59 15.86
CA MET A 37 -2.17 -0.93 15.10
C MET A 37 -2.30 -0.59 13.61
N LEU A 38 -3.45 -0.93 13.00
CA LEU A 38 -3.74 -0.55 11.62
C LEU A 38 -3.82 0.98 11.46
N ALA A 39 -4.46 1.67 12.39
CA ALA A 39 -4.58 3.13 12.39
C ALA A 39 -3.22 3.81 12.46
N ALA A 40 -2.34 3.37 13.36
CA ALA A 40 -0.99 3.89 13.48
C ALA A 40 -0.18 3.65 12.19
N GLY A 41 -0.30 2.45 11.60
CA GLY A 41 0.33 2.15 10.32
C GLY A 41 -0.19 3.02 9.17
N ALA A 42 -1.50 3.26 9.12
CA ALA A 42 -2.13 4.13 8.12
C ALA A 42 -1.65 5.57 8.26
N GLN A 43 -1.59 6.10 9.49
CA GLN A 43 -1.11 7.46 9.77
C GLN A 43 0.32 7.68 9.27
N VAL A 44 1.22 6.72 9.51
CA VAL A 44 2.63 6.79 9.07
C VAL A 44 2.77 6.73 7.55
N LYS A 45 1.78 6.15 6.86
CA LYS A 45 1.80 5.92 5.41
C LYS A 45 0.91 6.90 4.63
N LEU A 46 0.33 7.92 5.27
CA LEU A 46 -0.57 8.86 4.60
C LEU A 46 0.08 9.46 3.35
N GLY A 47 -0.68 9.58 2.26
CA GLY A 47 -0.21 10.03 0.95
C GLY A 47 0.25 8.87 0.05
N ARG A 48 0.70 7.76 0.65
CA ARG A 48 1.17 6.59 -0.09
C ARG A 48 0.04 5.63 -0.44
N PRO A 49 0.17 4.82 -1.51
CA PRO A 49 -0.86 3.85 -1.90
C PRO A 49 -1.15 2.77 -0.84
N ASP A 50 -0.16 2.41 -0.03
CA ASP A 50 -0.27 1.38 1.00
C ASP A 50 -1.10 1.82 2.23
N ALA A 51 -1.21 3.12 2.52
CA ALA A 51 -2.14 3.61 3.55
C ALA A 51 -3.60 3.28 3.22
N ARG A 52 -4.00 3.33 1.94
CA ARG A 52 -5.38 3.00 1.53
C ARG A 52 -5.75 1.57 1.93
N ILE A 53 -4.84 0.62 1.76
CA ILE A 53 -5.06 -0.78 2.15
C ILE A 53 -5.33 -0.91 3.65
N LEU A 54 -4.56 -0.19 4.47
CA LEU A 54 -4.72 -0.21 5.92
C LEU A 54 -6.05 0.45 6.35
N ILE A 55 -6.40 1.57 5.73
CA ILE A 55 -7.66 2.28 5.97
C ILE A 55 -8.87 1.41 5.57
N ASP A 56 -8.79 0.71 4.44
CA ASP A 56 -9.83 -0.20 3.97
C ASP A 56 -9.98 -1.42 4.90
N ALA A 57 -8.86 -1.98 5.38
CA ALA A 57 -8.89 -3.05 6.37
C ALA A 57 -9.57 -2.61 7.69
N MET A 58 -9.29 -1.40 8.15
CA MET A 58 -9.98 -0.80 9.29
C MET A 58 -11.48 -0.63 9.04
N GLY A 59 -11.86 -0.16 7.84
CA GLY A 59 -13.25 -0.04 7.41
C GLY A 59 -13.97 -1.39 7.45
N GLY A 60 -13.38 -2.41 6.84
CA GLY A 60 -13.90 -3.78 6.85
C GLY A 60 -14.07 -4.33 8.26
N MET A 61 -13.15 -4.05 9.17
CA MET A 61 -13.29 -4.45 10.57
C MET A 61 -14.41 -3.71 11.29
N ALA A 62 -14.54 -2.40 11.09
CA ALA A 62 -15.61 -1.60 11.69
C ALA A 62 -17.01 -2.02 11.19
N GLU A 63 -17.12 -2.44 9.93
CA GLU A 63 -18.36 -2.94 9.34
C GLU A 63 -18.68 -4.38 9.79
N ALA A 64 -17.71 -5.29 9.68
CA ALA A 64 -17.93 -6.71 9.96
C ALA A 64 -18.10 -7.00 11.45
N ALA A 65 -17.33 -6.32 12.32
CA ALA A 65 -17.38 -6.51 13.76
C ALA A 65 -18.32 -5.53 14.47
N GLY A 66 -18.71 -4.42 13.82
CA GLY A 66 -19.40 -3.31 14.48
C GLY A 66 -20.72 -3.67 15.19
N SER A 67 -21.44 -4.69 14.72
CA SER A 67 -22.67 -5.18 15.39
C SER A 67 -22.42 -6.01 16.65
N ARG A 68 -21.18 -6.48 16.84
CA ARG A 68 -20.73 -7.30 17.98
C ARG A 68 -19.87 -6.50 18.96
N LEU A 69 -19.46 -5.30 18.59
CA LEU A 69 -18.71 -4.39 19.44
C LEU A 69 -19.66 -3.45 20.20
N PRO A 70 -19.20 -2.86 21.33
CA PRO A 70 -19.91 -1.75 21.96
C PRO A 70 -20.20 -0.63 20.95
N ALA A 71 -21.40 -0.06 21.01
CA ALA A 71 -21.88 0.89 20.00
C ALA A 71 -20.99 2.14 19.90
N GLU A 72 -20.48 2.60 21.03
CA GLU A 72 -19.56 3.71 21.15
C GLU A 72 -18.23 3.40 20.43
N LEU A 73 -17.66 2.22 20.67
CA LEU A 73 -16.42 1.79 20.03
C LEU A 73 -16.60 1.64 18.53
N ALA A 74 -17.67 0.98 18.07
CA ALA A 74 -17.97 0.84 16.66
C ALA A 74 -18.14 2.20 15.97
N THR A 75 -18.71 3.19 16.67
CA THR A 75 -18.86 4.56 16.18
C THR A 75 -17.52 5.27 16.09
N GLN A 76 -16.68 5.17 17.11
CA GLN A 76 -15.32 5.73 17.12
C GLN A 76 -14.47 5.15 15.98
N MET A 77 -14.56 3.84 15.74
CA MET A 77 -13.87 3.19 14.62
C MET A 77 -14.31 3.75 13.28
N ARG A 78 -15.64 3.85 13.03
CA ARG A 78 -16.13 4.43 11.77
C ARG A 78 -15.69 5.88 11.58
N GLN A 79 -15.70 6.67 12.64
CA GLN A 79 -15.23 8.06 12.61
C GLN A 79 -13.73 8.14 12.30
N GLY A 80 -12.91 7.28 12.91
CA GLY A 80 -11.47 7.23 12.66
C GLY A 80 -11.16 6.85 11.21
N VAL A 81 -11.86 5.86 10.64
CA VAL A 81 -11.74 5.49 9.22
C VAL A 81 -12.06 6.70 8.34
N ALA A 82 -13.19 7.38 8.57
CA ALA A 82 -13.58 8.54 7.77
C ALA A 82 -12.55 9.69 7.85
N GLN A 83 -11.97 9.93 9.03
CA GLN A 83 -10.92 10.93 9.21
C GLN A 83 -9.65 10.58 8.43
N LEU A 84 -9.21 9.32 8.50
CA LEU A 84 -8.03 8.85 7.76
C LEU A 84 -8.24 8.87 6.25
N GLN A 85 -9.44 8.55 5.76
CA GLN A 85 -9.77 8.66 4.33
C GLN A 85 -9.63 10.10 3.83
N MET A 86 -10.14 11.08 4.59
CA MET A 86 -9.97 12.49 4.21
C MET A 86 -8.51 12.93 4.29
N ALA A 87 -7.79 12.51 5.33
CA ALA A 87 -6.36 12.81 5.49
C ALA A 87 -5.54 12.22 4.33
N GLN A 88 -5.86 11.01 3.88
CA GLN A 88 -5.20 10.35 2.75
C GLN A 88 -5.37 11.15 1.47
N VAL A 89 -6.61 11.53 1.14
CA VAL A 89 -6.89 12.33 -0.07
C VAL A 89 -6.20 13.68 -0.01
N GLN A 90 -6.12 14.30 1.17
CA GLN A 90 -5.42 15.56 1.35
C GLN A 90 -3.90 15.41 1.12
N ALA A 91 -3.28 14.40 1.73
CA ALA A 91 -1.86 14.11 1.57
C ALA A 91 -1.48 13.80 0.11
N GLU A 92 -2.30 12.99 -0.58
CA GLU A 92 -2.08 12.69 -2.01
C GLU A 92 -2.15 13.93 -2.90
N ARG A 93 -3.02 14.89 -2.58
CA ARG A 93 -3.11 16.16 -3.31
C ARG A 93 -1.89 17.04 -3.07
N GLU A 94 -1.36 17.04 -1.86
CA GLU A 94 -0.16 17.78 -1.50
C GLU A 94 1.07 17.22 -2.24
N GLU A 95 1.22 15.89 -2.29
CA GLU A 95 2.29 15.22 -3.05
C GLU A 95 2.14 15.43 -4.57
N ALA A 96 0.93 15.29 -5.11
CA ALA A 96 0.69 15.51 -6.53
C ALA A 96 0.90 16.98 -6.94
N GLY A 97 0.58 17.93 -6.04
CA GLY A 97 0.82 19.36 -6.24
C GLY A 97 2.30 19.76 -6.09
N ALA A 98 3.10 18.97 -5.38
CA ALA A 98 4.53 19.22 -5.14
C ALA A 98 5.45 18.81 -6.32
N GLY A 99 4.93 18.11 -7.32
CA GLY A 99 5.65 17.81 -8.56
C GLY A 99 6.54 16.56 -8.49
N GLY A 100 5.93 15.41 -8.78
CA GLY A 100 6.44 14.53 -9.84
C GLY A 100 7.71 13.69 -9.59
N GLU A 101 8.09 13.38 -8.36
CA GLU A 101 9.02 12.26 -8.13
C GLU A 101 8.27 11.08 -7.49
N PRO A 102 8.01 9.99 -8.25
CA PRO A 102 7.56 8.76 -7.62
C PRO A 102 8.69 8.29 -6.71
N GLN A 103 8.46 8.25 -5.40
CA GLN A 103 9.29 7.45 -4.48
C GLN A 103 9.14 6.00 -4.92
N ALA A 104 10.03 5.57 -5.81
CA ALA A 104 10.20 4.18 -6.16
C ALA A 104 10.42 3.44 -4.84
N GLU A 105 9.51 2.49 -4.55
CA GLU A 105 9.75 1.48 -3.54
C GLU A 105 11.16 0.92 -3.80
N GLU A 106 12.05 1.06 -2.82
CA GLU A 106 13.37 0.44 -2.85
C GLU A 106 13.17 -1.06 -3.06
N ALA A 107 13.28 -1.47 -4.32
CA ALA A 107 13.41 -2.86 -4.69
C ALA A 107 14.64 -3.37 -3.96
N VAL A 108 14.40 -4.23 -2.97
CA VAL A 108 15.42 -4.96 -2.23
C VAL A 108 16.38 -5.58 -3.24
N ALA A 109 17.58 -5.01 -3.34
CA ALA A 109 18.62 -5.49 -4.23
C ALA A 109 19.07 -6.87 -3.76
N THR A 110 18.59 -7.92 -4.43
CA THR A 110 19.23 -9.24 -4.37
C THR A 110 20.60 -9.14 -5.06
N PRO A 111 21.72 -9.45 -4.37
CA PRO A 111 23.03 -9.41 -4.98
C PRO A 111 23.29 -10.75 -5.68
N ALA A 112 23.31 -10.77 -7.01
CA ALA A 112 24.04 -11.78 -7.77
C ALA A 112 24.12 -11.40 -9.25
N GLY A 113 25.34 -11.39 -9.79
CA GLY A 113 25.55 -11.63 -11.22
C GLY A 113 26.25 -10.51 -11.96
N GLU A 114 27.56 -10.46 -11.78
CA GLU A 114 28.56 -10.07 -12.79
C GLU A 114 28.04 -10.08 -14.24
N SER A 115 28.06 -8.93 -14.91
CA SER A 115 28.22 -8.88 -16.36
C SER A 115 29.13 -7.71 -16.71
N THR A 116 30.27 -8.11 -17.24
CA THR A 116 31.43 -7.34 -17.60
C THR A 116 31.24 -6.61 -18.93
N LEU A 117 31.67 -5.35 -18.93
CA LEU A 117 32.35 -4.59 -20.00
C LEU A 117 31.55 -4.17 -21.25
N SER A 118 31.44 -2.83 -21.42
CA SER A 118 31.86 -2.02 -22.59
C SER A 118 31.31 -0.59 -22.40
N GLY A 119 32.07 0.38 -21.88
CA GLY A 119 33.00 1.24 -22.63
C GLY A 119 32.52 2.71 -22.55
N PRO A 120 33.38 3.72 -22.27
CA PRO A 120 32.94 5.09 -22.01
C PRO A 120 32.92 5.96 -23.29
N GLY A 121 31.89 6.79 -23.45
CA GLY A 121 31.84 7.81 -24.50
C GLY A 121 30.66 8.77 -24.32
N ALA A 122 30.93 9.99 -23.87
CA ALA A 122 30.01 11.13 -23.91
C ALA A 122 30.11 11.87 -25.28
N PRO A 123 29.41 12.99 -25.49
CA PRO A 123 28.01 13.16 -25.85
C PRO A 123 27.85 13.65 -27.31
N ALA A 124 26.67 13.47 -27.92
CA ALA A 124 26.35 14.10 -29.20
C ALA A 124 25.03 14.87 -29.10
N SER A 125 25.12 16.17 -29.34
CA SER A 125 24.04 17.14 -29.36
C SER A 125 23.11 16.98 -30.57
N GLY A 126 21.81 17.18 -30.32
CA GLY A 126 20.90 17.91 -31.22
C GLY A 126 20.24 17.15 -32.36
N ALA A 127 18.94 16.91 -32.23
CA ALA A 127 17.98 16.99 -33.34
C ALA A 127 16.54 17.19 -32.82
N GLN A 128 16.09 18.44 -32.94
CA GLN A 128 14.74 18.94 -33.27
C GLN A 128 13.49 18.11 -32.94
N ALA A 129 12.63 18.78 -32.18
CA ALA A 129 11.18 18.59 -32.13
C ALA A 129 10.54 18.72 -33.52
N GLU A 130 9.55 17.86 -33.80
CA GLU A 130 8.23 18.16 -34.36
C GLU A 130 7.58 16.83 -34.80
N GLY A 131 6.50 16.42 -34.13
CA GLY A 131 5.68 15.30 -34.61
C GLY A 131 4.96 14.42 -33.57
N ASP A 132 5.03 14.70 -32.27
CA ASP A 132 4.55 13.73 -31.25
C ASP A 132 3.13 14.00 -30.71
N ASN A 133 2.42 15.03 -31.19
CA ASN A 133 1.12 15.40 -30.61
C ASN A 133 -0.12 14.81 -31.33
N GLN A 134 0.06 14.02 -32.40
CA GLN A 134 -1.05 13.40 -33.14
C GLN A 134 -1.27 11.91 -32.80
N ARG A 135 -0.32 11.24 -32.13
CA ARG A 135 -0.44 9.81 -31.79
C ARG A 135 -0.94 9.55 -30.36
N MET A 136 -1.09 10.58 -29.52
CA MET A 136 -1.53 10.42 -28.13
C MET A 136 -3.05 10.28 -27.97
N THR A 137 -3.85 10.75 -28.93
CA THR A 137 -5.32 10.63 -28.86
C THR A 137 -5.88 9.31 -29.37
N ASP A 138 -5.06 8.48 -30.01
CA ASP A 138 -5.49 7.25 -30.70
C ASP A 138 -5.39 5.97 -29.85
N ARG A 139 -5.11 6.11 -28.54
CA ARG A 139 -4.97 4.99 -27.61
C ARG A 139 -5.95 5.00 -26.45
N LEU A 140 -7.02 5.80 -26.52
CA LEU A 140 -8.18 5.59 -25.64
C LEU A 140 -8.97 4.38 -26.15
N TRP A 141 -8.66 3.20 -25.61
CA TRP A 141 -9.52 2.03 -25.76
C TRP A 141 -10.82 2.30 -24.99
N ILE A 142 -11.92 2.47 -25.73
CA ILE A 142 -13.28 2.66 -25.18
C ILE A 142 -14.01 1.31 -25.33
N PRO A 143 -14.47 0.69 -24.24
CA PRO A 143 -15.27 -0.54 -24.31
C PRO A 143 -16.50 -0.32 -25.20
N GLY A 144 -16.64 -1.13 -26.27
CA GLY A 144 -17.76 -1.08 -27.20
C GLY A 144 -17.52 -0.33 -28.52
N ARG A 145 -16.29 0.17 -28.78
CA ARG A 145 -15.92 0.76 -30.08
C ARG A 145 -15.16 -0.26 -30.92
N ASP A 146 -15.82 -0.81 -31.93
CA ASP A 146 -15.23 -1.73 -32.91
C ASP A 146 -14.23 -0.95 -33.81
N PRO A 147 -12.94 -1.30 -33.86
CA PRO A 147 -12.00 -0.65 -34.76
C PRO A 147 -12.05 -1.34 -36.13
N GLY A 148 -12.98 -0.93 -36.99
CA GLY A 148 -12.96 -1.41 -38.36
C GLY A 148 -14.07 -0.91 -39.27
N HIS A 149 -13.82 0.18 -40.01
CA HIS A 149 -14.14 0.26 -41.44
C HIS A 149 -13.54 1.53 -42.08
N PRO A 150 -12.57 1.44 -43.01
CA PRO A 150 -12.36 2.49 -44.00
C PRO A 150 -13.36 2.31 -45.16
N PRO A 151 -14.09 3.34 -45.60
CA PRO A 151 -14.89 3.27 -46.81
C PRO A 151 -14.03 3.58 -48.06
N GLY A 152 -14.26 2.83 -49.14
CA GLY A 152 -14.08 3.27 -50.54
C GLY A 152 -12.68 3.23 -51.11
#